data_AF-F9Q1D6-F1
#
_entry.id   AF-F9Q1D6-F1
#
_cell.length_a   1.000
_cell.length_b   1.000
_cell.length_c   1.000
_cell.angle_alpha   90.00
_cell.angle_beta   90.00
_cell.angle_gamma   90.00
#
_symmetry.space_group_name_H-M   'P 1'
#
loop_
_entity.id
_entity.type
_entity.pdbx_description
1 polymer ?
#
loop_
_entity_poly.entity_id
_entity_poly.type
_entity_poly.pdbx_seq_one_letter_code
_entity_poly.pdbx_strand_id
1 'polypeptide(L)' 'MTSNLFEINFDKNQSKTTNELGMREMQERVYEKRASQYLLVKSPPASGKSRALMFVGLDKLHNQGIKR' A
#
# COMPACT_ATOMS: atom_id res chain seq x y z
N MET A 1 24.71 0.73 -4.66
CA MET A 1 23.67 1.08 -3.67
C MET A 1 22.31 0.81 -4.30
N THR A 2 21.63 -0.26 -3.91
CA THR A 2 20.28 -0.56 -4.40
C THR A 2 19.31 0.49 -3.86
N SER A 3 18.81 1.36 -4.73
CA SER A 3 17.81 2.38 -4.42
C SER A 3 16.49 1.70 -4.04
N ASN A 4 16.29 1.44 -2.75
CA ASN A 4 15.05 0.85 -2.21
C ASN A 4 13.90 1.87 -2.08
N LEU A 5 14.04 3.07 -2.67
CA LEU A 5 13.04 4.12 -2.62
C LEU A 5 12.15 4.03 -3.85
N PHE A 6 10.93 3.52 -3.67
CA PHE A 6 9.90 3.50 -4.70
C PHE A 6 8.92 4.65 -4.44
N GLU A 7 8.84 5.60 -5.38
CA GLU A 7 7.83 6.66 -5.36
C GLU A 7 6.63 6.21 -6.20
N ILE A 8 5.44 6.24 -5.62
CA ILE A 8 4.20 5.92 -6.33
C ILE A 8 3.45 7.24 -6.55
N ASN A 9 3.28 7.64 -7.82
CA ASN A 9 2.53 8.82 -8.21
C ASN A 9 1.07 8.45 -8.50
N PHE A 10 0.13 9.27 -8.01
CA PHE A 10 -1.32 9.04 -8.15
C PHE A 10 -2.01 10.21 -8.84
N ASP A 11 -2.78 9.90 -9.88
CA ASP A 11 -3.64 10.86 -10.56
C ASP A 11 -4.98 11.01 -9.84
N LYS A 12 -5.51 12.24 -9.82
CA LYS A 12 -6.76 12.60 -9.12
C LYS A 12 -8.02 11.96 -9.74
N ASN A 13 -7.95 11.43 -10.96
CA ASN A 13 -9.10 10.95 -11.73
C ASN A 13 -9.24 9.41 -11.79
N GLN A 14 -8.66 8.68 -10.85
CA GLN A 14 -8.78 7.22 -10.84
C GLN A 14 -10.19 6.75 -10.43
N SER A 15 -10.70 5.77 -11.19
CA SER A 15 -11.93 5.04 -10.92
C SER A 15 -11.90 4.42 -9.51
N LYS A 16 -13.03 4.41 -8.81
CA LYS A 16 -13.17 3.84 -7.46
C LYS A 16 -13.34 2.31 -7.47
N THR A 17 -13.06 1.65 -8.59
CA THR A 17 -13.09 0.19 -8.71
C THR A 17 -12.12 -0.46 -7.72
N THR A 18 -12.52 -1.59 -7.17
CA THR A 18 -11.72 -2.36 -6.20
C THR A 18 -11.38 -3.73 -6.75
N ASN A 19 -10.21 -4.25 -6.38
CA ASN A 19 -9.84 -5.64 -6.65
C ASN A 19 -10.62 -6.61 -5.72
N GLU A 20 -10.33 -7.91 -5.83
CA GLU A 20 -10.99 -8.98 -5.07
C GLU A 20 -10.86 -8.84 -3.55
N LEU A 21 -9.77 -8.21 -3.08
CA LEU A 21 -9.53 -7.91 -1.66
C LEU A 21 -10.20 -6.59 -1.22
N GLY A 22 -10.94 -5.94 -2.12
CA GLY A 22 -11.58 -4.65 -1.88
C GLY A 22 -10.59 -3.48 -1.88
N MET A 23 -9.37 -3.63 -2.42
CA MET A 23 -8.37 -2.58 -2.53
C MET A 23 -8.63 -1.72 -3.76
N ARG A 24 -8.54 -0.40 -3.63
CA ARG A 24 -8.40 0.49 -4.80
C ARG A 24 -6.99 0.37 -5.38
N GLU A 25 -6.81 0.78 -6.63
CA GLU A 25 -5.54 0.71 -7.35
C GLU A 25 -4.34 1.23 -6.52
N MET A 26 -4.48 2.35 -5.83
CA MET A 26 -3.40 2.85 -4.95
C MET A 26 -3.06 1.88 -3.81
N GLN A 27 -4.07 1.31 -3.17
CA GLN A 27 -3.91 0.40 -2.04
C GLN A 27 -3.22 -0.88 -2.50
N GLU A 28 -3.59 -1.38 -3.68
CA GLU A 28 -2.98 -2.53 -4.34
C GLU A 28 -1.50 -2.31 -4.65
N ARG A 29 -1.14 -1.18 -5.29
CA ARG A 29 0.26 -0.83 -5.57
C ARG A 29 1.14 -0.74 -4.31
N VAL A 30 0.58 -0.23 -3.21
CA VAL A 30 1.26 -0.21 -1.89
C VAL A 30 1.41 -1.63 -1.35
N TYR A 31 0.36 -2.45 -1.47
CA TYR A 31 0.34 -3.83 -0.99
C TYR A 31 1.31 -4.74 -1.76
N GLU A 32 1.52 -4.54 -3.04
CA GLU A 32 2.56 -5.25 -3.82
C GLU A 32 3.96 -5.10 -3.21
N LYS A 33 4.21 -3.99 -2.52
CA LYS A 33 5.48 -3.68 -1.85
C LYS A 33 5.48 -4.03 -0.35
N ARG A 34 4.51 -4.80 0.15
CA ARG A 34 4.37 -5.17 1.58
C ARG A 34 5.57 -5.90 2.20
N ALA A 35 6.40 -6.54 1.38
CA ALA A 35 7.62 -7.23 1.81
C ALA A 35 8.85 -6.31 1.91
N SER A 36 8.75 -5.04 1.46
CA SER A 36 9.84 -4.08 1.55
C SER A 36 10.17 -3.75 3.01
N GLN A 37 11.46 -3.67 3.33
CA GLN A 37 11.94 -3.27 4.66
C GLN A 37 11.49 -1.84 5.03
N TYR A 38 11.50 -0.93 4.04
CA TYR A 38 11.02 0.43 4.19
C TYR A 38 10.06 0.75 3.05
N LEU A 39 9.00 1.50 3.37
CA LEU A 39 7.98 1.91 2.41
C LEU A 39 7.63 3.37 2.63
N LEU A 40 7.89 4.22 1.62
CA LEU A 40 7.49 5.62 1.63
C LEU A 40 6.25 5.80 0.76
N VAL A 41 5.11 6.14 1.37
CA VAL A 41 3.85 6.38 0.65
C VAL A 41 3.54 7.87 0.62
N LYS A 42 3.76 8.50 -0.53
CA LYS A 42 3.38 9.88 -0.83
C LYS A 42 2.11 9.87 -1.67
N SER A 43 1.05 10.52 -1.20
CA SER A 43 -0.26 10.44 -1.86
C SER A 43 -1.09 11.70 -1.62
N PRO A 44 -1.98 12.10 -2.54
CA PRO A 44 -2.94 13.18 -2.31
C PRO A 44 -3.83 12.96 -1.07
N PRO A 45 -4.43 14.03 -0.50
CA PRO A 45 -5.43 13.90 0.55
C PRO A 45 -6.58 12.96 0.15
N ALA A 46 -7.15 12.24 1.12
CA ALA A 46 -8.28 11.31 0.94
C ALA A 46 -8.11 10.16 -0.09
N SER A 47 -6.89 9.92 -0.59
CA SER A 47 -6.57 8.84 -1.54
C SER A 47 -6.65 7.43 -0.94
N GLY A 48 -6.76 7.29 0.38
CA GLY A 48 -6.88 6.00 1.08
C GLY A 48 -5.58 5.47 1.68
N LYS A 49 -4.60 6.35 1.99
CA LYS A 49 -3.28 5.98 2.54
C LYS A 49 -3.39 5.15 3.81
N SER A 50 -4.28 5.52 4.73
CA SER A 50 -4.50 4.78 5.98
C SER A 50 -4.99 3.36 5.71
N ARG A 51 -5.85 3.18 4.70
CA ARG A 51 -6.35 1.85 4.30
C ARG A 51 -5.27 1.02 3.61
N ALA A 52 -4.42 1.64 2.79
CA ALA A 52 -3.26 0.97 2.21
C ALA A 52 -2.30 0.45 3.30
N LEU A 53 -2.01 1.30 4.29
CA LEU A 53 -1.16 0.92 5.43
C LEU A 53 -1.81 -0.16 6.31
N MET A 54 -3.14 -0.13 6.47
CA MET A 54 -3.91 -1.17 7.16
C MET A 54 -3.71 -2.55 6.50
N PHE A 55 -3.82 -2.65 5.17
CA PHE A 55 -3.60 -3.91 4.46
C PHE A 55 -2.17 -4.45 4.66
N VAL A 56 -1.15 -3.58 4.59
CA VAL A 56 0.24 -3.97 4.88
C VAL A 56 0.40 -4.43 6.33
N GLY A 57 -0.23 -3.74 7.28
CA GLY A 57 -0.22 -4.12 8.71
C GLY A 57 -0.88 -5.47 8.96
N LEU A 58 -2.03 -5.73 8.35
CA LEU A 58 -2.70 -7.02 8.44
C LEU A 58 -1.85 -8.15 7.86
N ASP A 59 -1.23 -7.95 6.70
CA ASP A 59 -0.31 -8.93 6.12
C ASP A 59 0.87 -9.23 7.02
N LYS A 60 1.44 -8.21 7.68
CA LYS A 60 2.50 -8.40 8.67
C LYS A 60 2.07 -9.29 9.84
N LEU A 61 0.89 -9.02 10.39
CA LEU A 61 0.35 -9.77 11.53
C LEU A 61 -0.05 -11.20 11.15
N HIS A 62 -0.65 -11.39 9.98
CA HIS A 62 -1.25 -12.67 9.59
C HIS A 62 -0.31 -13.56 8.77
N ASN A 63 0.56 -12.97 7.95
CA ASN A 63 1.37 -13.70 6.96
C ASN A 63 2.88 -13.64 7.22
N GLN A 64 3.37 -12.70 8.04
CA GLN A 64 4.81 -12.54 8.30
C GLN A 64 5.24 -12.97 9.72
N GLY A 65 4.32 -13.58 10.49
CA GLY A 65 4.63 -14.10 11.83
C GLY A 65 4.98 -13.03 12.86
N ILE A 66 4.61 -11.75 12.62
CA ILE A 66 4.81 -10.69 13.60
C ILE A 66 3.83 -10.91 14.76
N LYS A 67 4.37 -11.15 15.95
CA LYS A 67 3.59 -11.30 17.17
C LYS A 67 2.96 -9.97 17.59
N ARG A 68 1.73 -10.03 18.08
CA ARG A 68 0.96 -8.88 18.60
C ARG A 68 1.51 -8.39 19.94
#